data_AF-K1S522-F1
#
_entry.id   AF-K1S522-F1
#
_cell.length_a   1.000
_cell.length_b   1.000
_cell.length_c   1.000
_cell.angle_alpha   90.00
_cell.angle_beta   90.00
_cell.angle_gamma   90.00
#
_symmetry.space_group_name_H-M   'P 1'
#
loop_
_entity.id
_entity.type
_entity.pdbx_description
1 polymer ?
#
loop_
_entity_poly.entity_id
_entity_poly.type
_entity_poly.pdbx_seq_one_letter_code
_entity_poly.pdbx_strand_id
1 'polypeptide(L)'
;MIERENAAEQARLEAARRFAVYHIRENGDDCHFTSDYFLSPMQAAYRYRLYDRGELSAAPETFADAFIETNPVSLEYFGKVCADIHSDNRVTALLEFDLDEGRVSVCDSTDNEWQTYSLHDFSVAAYKAFRSDYRSEECRREIFNSSL
;
A
#
# COMPACT_ATOMS: atom_id res chain seq x y z
N MET A 1 6.80 -32.46 -22.49
CA MET A 1 6.05 -31.34 -23.11
C MET A 1 5.29 -30.48 -22.09
N ILE A 2 5.24 -30.87 -20.80
CA ILE A 2 4.45 -30.19 -19.75
C ILE A 2 5.15 -28.94 -19.18
N GLU A 3 6.49 -28.86 -19.30
CA GLU A 3 7.27 -27.78 -18.67
C GLU A 3 7.09 -26.41 -19.36
N ARG A 4 6.81 -26.39 -20.67
CA ARG A 4 6.62 -25.12 -21.42
C ARG A 4 5.25 -24.49 -21.20
N GLU A 5 4.19 -25.30 -21.06
CA GLU A 5 2.85 -24.78 -20.74
C GLU A 5 2.83 -24.23 -19.31
N ASN A 6 3.51 -24.88 -18.36
CA ASN A 6 3.61 -24.36 -16.99
C ASN A 6 4.41 -23.05 -16.93
N ALA A 7 5.52 -22.94 -17.66
CA ALA A 7 6.30 -21.69 -17.70
C ALA A 7 5.51 -20.52 -18.31
N ALA A 8 4.69 -20.76 -19.34
CA ALA A 8 3.85 -19.73 -19.93
C ALA A 8 2.67 -19.32 -19.03
N GLU A 9 2.08 -20.28 -18.30
CA GLU A 9 1.04 -20.01 -17.31
C GLU A 9 1.60 -19.23 -16.11
N GLN A 10 2.77 -19.64 -15.59
CA GLN A 10 3.48 -18.93 -14.52
C GLN A 10 3.86 -17.52 -14.95
N ALA A 11 4.43 -17.33 -16.15
CA ALA A 11 4.74 -15.99 -16.65
C ALA A 11 3.48 -15.10 -16.78
N ARG A 12 2.33 -15.66 -17.15
CA ARG A 12 1.05 -14.93 -17.18
C ARG A 12 0.53 -14.59 -15.79
N LEU A 13 0.62 -15.52 -14.85
CA LEU A 13 0.22 -15.30 -13.45
C LEU A 13 1.13 -14.26 -12.78
N GLU A 14 2.44 -14.32 -13.03
CA GLU A 14 3.42 -13.35 -12.55
C GLU A 14 3.24 -11.96 -13.18
N ALA A 15 2.82 -11.90 -14.45
CA ALA A 15 2.49 -10.64 -15.12
C ALA A 15 1.12 -10.07 -14.68
N ALA A 16 0.19 -10.91 -14.25
CA ALA A 16 -1.10 -10.50 -13.71
C ALA A 16 -1.04 -10.18 -12.21
N ARG A 17 0.05 -10.58 -11.52
CA ARG A 17 0.28 -10.29 -10.12
C ARG A 17 0.36 -8.78 -9.91
N ARG A 18 -0.39 -8.29 -8.94
CA ARG A 18 -0.48 -6.87 -8.59
C ARG A 18 0.05 -6.69 -7.19
N PHE A 19 0.88 -5.68 -6.98
CA PHE A 19 1.41 -5.33 -5.67
C PHE A 19 1.44 -3.82 -5.49
N ALA A 20 1.37 -3.36 -4.24
CA ALA A 20 1.67 -1.98 -3.92
C ALA A 20 3.06 -1.86 -3.32
N VAL A 21 3.70 -0.74 -3.59
CA VAL A 21 5.01 -0.41 -3.04
C VAL A 21 4.83 0.45 -1.80
N TYR A 22 5.56 0.10 -0.75
CA TYR A 22 5.54 0.77 0.55
C TYR A 22 6.93 1.29 0.87
N HIS A 23 6.97 2.54 1.28
CA HIS A 23 8.08 3.17 1.99
C HIS A 23 7.57 3.57 3.37
N ILE A 24 8.21 3.10 4.42
CA ILE A 24 7.84 3.39 5.81
C ILE A 24 9.06 3.97 6.49
N ARG A 25 8.91 5.20 6.96
CA ARG A 25 9.90 5.87 7.78
C ARG A 25 9.44 5.90 9.23
N GLU A 26 10.15 5.20 10.09
CA GLU A 26 9.84 5.10 11.51
C GLU A 26 11.12 5.25 12.33
N ASN A 27 11.14 6.16 13.31
CA ASN A 27 12.29 6.39 14.20
C ASN A 27 13.63 6.67 13.44
N GLY A 28 13.54 7.29 12.27
CA GLY A 28 14.68 7.59 11.40
C GLY A 28 15.19 6.42 10.55
N ASP A 29 14.52 5.26 10.57
CA ASP A 29 14.81 4.12 9.70
C ASP A 29 13.84 4.10 8.50
N ASP A 30 14.37 3.86 7.30
CA ASP A 30 13.61 3.80 6.06
C ASP A 30 13.46 2.35 5.54
N CYS A 31 12.25 1.82 5.66
CA CYS A 31 11.89 0.48 5.23
C CYS A 31 11.17 0.51 3.88
N HIS A 32 11.68 -0.22 2.90
CA HIS A 32 11.13 -0.29 1.55
C HIS A 32 10.74 -1.73 1.19
N PHE A 33 9.47 -1.97 0.89
CA PHE A 33 8.98 -3.29 0.51
C PHE A 33 7.75 -3.21 -0.38
N THR A 34 7.43 -4.30 -1.04
CA THR A 34 6.18 -4.48 -1.78
C THR A 34 5.26 -5.45 -1.08
N SER A 35 3.95 -5.21 -1.14
CA SER A 35 2.94 -6.13 -0.61
C SER A 35 1.91 -6.48 -1.68
N ASP A 36 1.58 -7.77 -1.78
CA ASP A 36 0.58 -8.32 -2.71
C ASP A 36 -0.84 -8.28 -2.14
N TYR A 37 -0.98 -8.12 -0.82
CA TYR A 37 -2.26 -8.18 -0.12
C TYR A 37 -2.91 -6.81 0.02
N PHE A 38 -2.10 -5.78 0.26
CA PHE A 38 -2.55 -4.42 0.48
C PHE A 38 -2.30 -3.63 -0.79
N LEU A 39 -3.22 -3.70 -1.74
CA LEU A 39 -3.06 -3.10 -3.08
C LEU A 39 -3.57 -1.67 -3.15
N SER A 40 -4.42 -1.29 -2.20
CA SER A 40 -5.11 -0.01 -2.19
C SER A 40 -4.75 0.82 -0.96
N PRO A 41 -4.65 2.16 -1.10
CA PRO A 41 -4.29 3.03 0.00
C PRO A 41 -5.27 2.97 1.18
N MET A 42 -6.56 2.77 0.89
CA MET A 42 -7.59 2.53 1.90
C MET A 42 -7.29 1.32 2.80
N GLN A 43 -6.77 0.22 2.24
CA GLN A 43 -6.43 -0.98 3.04
C GLN A 43 -5.22 -0.71 3.93
N ALA A 44 -4.22 -0.01 3.41
CA ALA A 44 -3.04 0.39 4.16
C ALA A 44 -3.39 1.36 5.31
N ALA A 45 -4.27 2.33 5.05
CA ALA A 45 -4.79 3.25 6.03
C ALA A 45 -5.51 2.54 7.19
N TYR A 46 -6.32 1.53 6.86
CA TYR A 46 -6.98 0.71 7.86
C TYR A 46 -5.98 -0.11 8.68
N ARG A 47 -4.92 -0.64 8.05
CA ARG A 47 -3.84 -1.35 8.75
C ARG A 47 -3.08 -0.43 9.70
N TYR A 48 -2.74 0.77 9.25
CA TYR A 48 -2.11 1.81 10.08
C TYR A 48 -2.95 2.13 11.32
N ARG A 49 -4.26 2.31 11.16
CA ARG A 49 -5.16 2.54 12.30
C ARG A 49 -5.11 1.41 13.33
N LEU A 50 -5.08 0.15 12.89
CA LEU A 50 -5.00 -0.99 13.81
C LEU A 50 -3.65 -1.00 14.55
N TYR A 51 -2.57 -0.63 13.87
CA TYR A 51 -1.24 -0.48 14.46
C TYR A 51 -1.22 0.63 15.52
N ASP A 52 -1.65 1.84 15.15
CA ASP A 52 -1.74 3.01 16.03
C ASP A 52 -2.58 2.76 17.29
N ARG A 53 -3.68 2.00 17.16
CA ARG A 53 -4.55 1.64 18.29
C ARG A 53 -4.09 0.40 19.08
N GLY A 54 -3.03 -0.28 18.63
CA GLY A 54 -2.60 -1.56 19.21
C GLY A 54 -3.66 -2.66 19.11
N GLU A 55 -4.55 -2.58 18.11
CA GLU A 55 -5.61 -3.56 17.85
C GLU A 55 -5.13 -4.69 16.90
N LEU A 56 -3.87 -4.66 16.49
CA LEU A 56 -3.26 -5.76 15.74
C LEU A 56 -3.11 -6.99 16.63
N SER A 57 -3.47 -8.16 16.09
CA SER A 57 -3.26 -9.43 16.78
C SER A 57 -1.79 -9.82 16.87
N ALA A 58 -0.97 -9.35 15.94
CA ALA A 58 0.48 -9.40 16.05
C ALA A 58 0.93 -8.23 16.93
N ALA A 59 2.03 -8.39 17.67
CA ALA A 59 2.71 -7.29 18.36
C ALA A 59 3.95 -6.90 17.54
N PRO A 60 3.77 -6.27 16.37
CA PRO A 60 4.88 -5.88 15.53
C PRO A 60 5.69 -4.79 16.23
N GLU A 61 7.02 -4.86 16.12
CA GLU A 61 7.90 -3.81 16.66
C GLU A 61 7.85 -2.53 15.82
N THR A 62 7.57 -2.66 14.52
CA THR A 62 7.50 -1.55 13.56
C THR A 62 6.25 -1.63 12.70
N PHE A 63 5.85 -0.50 12.11
CA PHE A 63 4.71 -0.52 11.17
C PHE A 63 4.95 -1.43 9.95
N ALA A 64 6.21 -1.57 9.51
CA ALA A 64 6.57 -2.49 8.43
C ALA A 64 6.31 -3.97 8.79
N ASP A 65 6.59 -4.37 10.04
CA ASP A 65 6.33 -5.72 10.54
C ASP A 65 4.81 -6.00 10.69
N ALA A 66 3.99 -4.95 10.74
CA ALA A 66 2.55 -5.10 10.68
C ALA A 66 2.05 -5.64 9.32
N PHE A 67 2.86 -5.62 8.26
CA PHE A 67 2.48 -6.15 6.95
C PHE A 67 2.90 -7.63 6.81
N ILE A 68 2.03 -8.42 6.21
CA ILE A 68 2.30 -9.84 5.91
C ILE A 68 2.70 -10.02 4.44
N GLU A 69 3.51 -11.04 4.17
CA GLU A 69 3.98 -11.40 2.83
C GLU A 69 4.58 -10.20 2.06
N THR A 70 5.39 -9.42 2.77
CA THR A 70 6.16 -8.32 2.20
C THR A 70 7.41 -8.86 1.53
N ASN A 71 7.78 -8.24 0.41
CA ASN A 71 9.01 -8.52 -0.29
C ASN A 71 9.88 -7.26 -0.22
N PRO A 72 11.06 -7.30 0.44
CA PRO A 72 11.93 -6.15 0.50
C PRO A 72 12.39 -5.75 -0.90
N VAL A 73 12.41 -4.45 -1.18
CA VAL A 73 12.84 -3.91 -2.49
C VAL A 73 14.05 -3.01 -2.32
N SER A 74 14.93 -3.03 -3.32
CA SER A 74 16.07 -2.12 -3.34
C SER A 74 15.62 -0.69 -3.63
N LEU A 75 16.34 0.28 -3.04
CA LEU A 75 16.08 1.70 -3.23
C LEU A 75 16.08 2.12 -4.72
N GLU A 76 16.93 1.50 -5.54
CA GLU A 76 16.96 1.73 -6.99
C GLU A 76 15.64 1.34 -7.68
N TYR A 77 15.05 0.21 -7.28
CA TYR A 77 13.76 -0.22 -7.79
C TYR A 77 12.66 0.72 -7.30
N PHE A 78 12.66 1.05 -6.00
CA PHE A 78 11.71 2.00 -5.43
C PHE A 78 11.75 3.34 -6.16
N GLY A 79 12.95 3.93 -6.32
CA GLY A 79 13.13 5.21 -7.02
C GLY A 79 12.67 5.16 -8.47
N LYS A 80 12.86 4.02 -9.16
CA LYS A 80 12.36 3.84 -10.53
C LYS A 80 10.82 3.85 -10.58
N VAL A 81 10.17 3.08 -9.70
CA VAL A 81 8.70 3.00 -9.66
C VAL A 81 8.08 4.30 -9.10
N CYS A 82 8.79 4.99 -8.22
CA CYS A 82 8.42 6.30 -7.68
C CYS A 82 8.49 7.41 -8.74
N ALA A 83 9.50 7.36 -9.62
CA ALA A 83 9.60 8.27 -10.75
C ALA A 83 8.53 7.99 -11.83
N ASP A 84 8.18 6.72 -12.04
CA ASP A 84 7.20 6.30 -13.04
C ASP A 84 6.51 5.00 -12.61
N ILE A 85 5.28 5.11 -12.11
CA ILE A 85 4.51 3.92 -11.64
C ILE A 85 4.19 2.98 -12.80
N HIS A 86 4.09 3.51 -14.02
CA HIS A 86 3.88 2.76 -15.25
C HIS A 86 5.10 1.94 -15.68
N SER A 87 6.27 2.16 -15.07
CA SER A 87 7.48 1.36 -15.32
C SER A 87 7.29 -0.09 -14.92
N ASP A 88 6.35 -0.37 -14.02
CA ASP A 88 5.92 -1.72 -13.68
C ASP A 88 4.39 -1.74 -13.58
N ASN A 89 3.73 -2.25 -14.63
CA ASN A 89 2.27 -2.29 -14.73
C ASN A 89 1.60 -3.21 -13.67
N ARG A 90 2.41 -3.89 -12.85
CA ARG A 90 1.99 -4.67 -11.68
C ARG A 90 1.80 -3.80 -10.45
N VAL A 91 2.41 -2.61 -10.42
CA VAL A 91 2.31 -1.68 -9.30
C VAL A 91 0.96 -0.96 -9.36
N THR A 92 0.13 -1.19 -8.35
CA THR A 92 -1.20 -0.57 -8.30
C THR A 92 -1.18 0.78 -7.61
N ALA A 93 -0.33 0.94 -6.60
CA ALA A 93 -0.17 2.16 -5.83
C ALA A 93 1.22 2.20 -5.17
N LEU A 94 1.73 3.40 -4.92
CA LEU A 94 2.84 3.64 -4.00
C LEU A 94 2.33 4.37 -2.77
N LEU A 95 2.86 3.98 -1.62
CA LEU A 95 2.58 4.60 -0.34
C LEU A 95 3.87 4.89 0.39
N GLU A 96 4.00 6.11 0.87
CA GLU A 96 5.08 6.55 1.74
C GLU A 96 4.47 6.98 3.06
N PHE A 97 4.79 6.26 4.14
CA PHE A 97 4.37 6.57 5.49
C PHE A 97 5.54 7.21 6.23
N ASP A 98 5.38 8.45 6.66
CA ASP A 98 6.34 9.13 7.54
C ASP A 98 5.73 9.22 8.94
N LEU A 99 6.08 8.25 9.80
CA LEU A 99 5.58 8.20 11.18
C LEU A 99 6.27 9.21 12.09
N ASP A 100 7.46 9.69 11.69
CA ASP A 100 8.20 10.72 12.43
C ASP A 100 7.50 12.08 12.31
N GLU A 101 7.09 12.46 11.10
CA GLU A 101 6.33 13.69 10.83
C GLU A 101 4.80 13.52 10.95
N GLY A 102 4.31 12.29 11.02
CA GLY A 102 2.89 11.98 11.10
C GLY A 102 2.13 12.17 9.78
N ARG A 103 2.79 11.92 8.64
CA ARG A 103 2.27 12.16 7.29
C ARG A 103 2.30 10.90 6.43
N VAL A 104 1.50 10.89 5.38
CA VAL A 104 1.49 9.81 4.39
C VAL A 104 1.30 10.40 2.99
N SER A 105 2.15 9.96 2.07
CA SER A 105 2.08 10.33 0.67
C SER A 105 1.65 9.11 -0.14
N VAL A 106 0.64 9.28 -0.98
CA VAL A 106 0.06 8.21 -1.78
C VAL A 106 0.13 8.62 -3.25
N CYS A 107 0.62 7.71 -4.09
CA CYS A 107 0.59 7.84 -5.54
C CYS A 107 -0.19 6.66 -6.12
N ASP A 108 -1.34 6.93 -6.74
CA ASP A 108 -2.12 5.91 -7.44
C ASP A 108 -1.66 5.77 -8.89
N SER A 109 -1.80 4.58 -9.47
CA SER A 109 -1.50 4.32 -10.89
C SER A 109 -2.28 5.18 -11.87
N THR A 110 -3.45 5.68 -11.46
CA THR A 110 -4.33 6.45 -12.34
C THR A 110 -3.89 7.91 -12.48
N ASP A 111 -3.48 8.53 -11.37
CA ASP A 111 -3.24 9.97 -11.29
C ASP A 111 -1.75 10.31 -11.43
N ASN A 112 -0.87 9.36 -11.10
CA ASN A 112 0.59 9.49 -11.10
C ASN A 112 1.13 10.72 -10.33
N GLU A 113 0.29 11.38 -9.55
CA GLU A 113 0.61 12.49 -8.66
C GLU A 113 0.68 11.99 -7.21
N TRP A 114 1.71 12.46 -6.50
CA TRP A 114 1.86 12.20 -5.07
C TRP A 114 0.95 13.12 -4.28
N GLN A 115 -0.05 12.53 -3.63
CA GLN A 115 -0.95 13.24 -2.74
C GLN A 115 -0.53 13.00 -1.29
N THR A 116 -0.20 14.07 -0.58
CA THR A 116 0.28 14.00 0.80
C THR A 116 -0.80 14.42 1.77
N TYR A 117 -1.05 13.57 2.77
CA TYR A 117 -2.08 13.71 3.78
C TYR A 117 -1.50 13.48 5.18
N SER A 118 -2.23 13.86 6.22
CA SER A 118 -1.86 13.52 7.60
C SER A 118 -2.22 12.07 7.90
N LEU A 119 -1.41 11.34 8.67
CA LEU A 119 -1.74 9.98 9.11
C LEU A 119 -3.07 9.92 9.87
N HIS A 120 -3.39 10.99 10.60
CA HIS A 120 -4.66 11.13 11.29
C HIS A 120 -5.85 11.15 10.30
N ASP A 121 -5.80 12.02 9.28
CA ASP A 121 -6.83 12.08 8.23
C ASP A 121 -6.92 10.76 7.47
N PHE A 122 -5.78 10.13 7.18
CA PHE A 122 -5.70 8.82 6.54
C PHE A 122 -6.43 7.73 7.36
N SER A 123 -6.19 7.66 8.67
CA SER A 123 -6.88 6.75 9.60
C SER A 123 -8.38 7.06 9.72
N VAL A 124 -8.75 8.35 9.75
CA VAL A 124 -10.14 8.80 9.80
C VAL A 124 -10.89 8.46 8.51
N ALA A 125 -10.26 8.66 7.35
CA ALA A 125 -10.79 8.31 6.04
C ALA A 125 -11.07 6.81 5.94
N ALA A 126 -10.10 5.97 6.36
CA ALA A 126 -10.31 4.53 6.43
C ALA A 126 -11.47 4.19 7.36
N TYR A 127 -11.50 4.75 8.56
CA TYR A 127 -12.59 4.51 9.50
C TYR A 127 -13.96 4.88 8.92
N LYS A 128 -14.09 6.03 8.26
CA LYS A 128 -15.34 6.45 7.60
C LYS A 128 -15.73 5.49 6.47
N ALA A 129 -14.78 5.09 5.64
CA ALA A 129 -15.01 4.15 4.54
C ALA A 129 -15.48 2.77 5.02
N PHE A 130 -14.89 2.25 6.11
CA PHE A 130 -15.24 0.95 6.68
C PHE A 130 -16.47 1.00 7.62
N ARG A 131 -16.82 2.16 8.19
CA ARG A 131 -18.02 2.33 9.03
C ARG A 131 -19.32 2.29 8.21
N SER A 132 -19.27 2.68 6.93
CA SER A 132 -20.42 2.60 6.02
C SER A 132 -20.59 1.16 5.50
N ASP A 133 -21.17 0.31 6.34
CA ASP A 133 -21.37 -1.14 6.11
C ASP A 133 -22.26 -1.47 4.87
N TYR A 134 -22.95 -0.48 4.29
CA TYR A 134 -24.01 -0.70 3.28
C TYR A 134 -23.73 -0.20 1.84
N ARG A 135 -22.47 0.07 1.48
CA ARG A 135 -22.13 0.66 0.16
C ARG A 135 -21.10 -0.18 -0.61
N SER A 136 -21.23 -0.21 -1.94
CA SER A 136 -20.29 -0.88 -2.87
C SER A 136 -18.86 -0.36 -2.69
N GLU A 137 -17.85 -1.16 -3.09
CA GLU A 137 -16.42 -0.80 -2.99
C GLU A 137 -16.10 0.58 -3.58
N GLU A 138 -16.71 0.95 -4.71
CA GLU A 138 -16.48 2.25 -5.34
C GLU A 138 -16.91 3.41 -4.44
N CYS A 139 -18.06 3.29 -3.78
CA CYS A 139 -18.54 4.31 -2.87
C CYS A 139 -17.66 4.40 -1.60
N ARG A 140 -17.08 3.28 -1.13
CA ARG A 140 -16.09 3.31 -0.03
C ARG A 140 -14.81 4.03 -0.45
N ARG A 141 -14.33 3.80 -1.68
CA ARG A 141 -13.18 4.50 -2.27
C ARG A 141 -13.45 6.00 -2.36
N GLU A 142 -14.64 6.41 -2.81
CA GLU A 142 -15.05 7.82 -2.85
C GLU A 142 -15.10 8.45 -1.45
N ILE A 143 -15.65 7.75 -0.45
CA ILE A 143 -15.68 8.23 0.94
C ILE A 143 -14.26 8.39 1.49
N PHE A 144 -13.39 7.43 1.19
CA PHE A 144 -11.98 7.49 1.55
C PHE A 144 -11.32 8.72 0.93
N ASN A 145 -11.33 8.85 -0.38
CA ASN A 145 -10.72 9.99 -1.09
C ASN A 145 -11.32 11.35 -0.72
N SER A 146 -12.62 11.43 -0.44
CA SER A 146 -13.26 12.68 0.01
C SER A 146 -13.00 13.04 1.47
N SER A 147 -12.43 12.12 2.24
CA SER A 147 -12.07 12.32 3.64
C SER A 147 -10.57 12.56 3.85
N LEU A 148 -9.80 12.58 2.76
CA LEU A 148 -8.36 12.87 2.72
C LEU A 148 -8.09 14.35 2.46
#